data_AF-A0A9E2QG19-F1
#
_entry.id   AF-A0A9E2QG19-F1
#
_cell.length_a   1.000
_cell.length_b   1.000
_cell.length_c   1.000
_cell.angle_alpha   90.00
_cell.angle_beta   90.00
_cell.angle_gamma   90.00
#
_symmetry.space_group_name_H-M   'P 1'
#
loop_
_entity.id
_entity.type
_entity.pdbx_description
1 polymer ?
#
loop_
_entity_poly.entity_id
_entity_poly.type
_entity_poly.pdbx_seq_one_letter_code
_entity_poly.pdbx_strand_id
1 'polypeptide(L)'
;IAKNGTTELKSNNFRIKVGATGLKSTLVKITPNHDGILFAGKGYGHGVGMSQWGANMMAQKGLDYQDILKHYYQSVKIVALSSQ
;
A
#
# COMPACT_ATOMS: atom_id res chain seq x y z
N ILE A 1 -11.40 -24.83 8.15
CA ILE A 1 -10.77 -26.15 7.89
C ILE A 1 -10.70 -26.32 6.38
N ALA A 2 -9.52 -26.57 5.85
CA ALA A 2 -9.22 -26.71 4.42
C ALA A 2 -10.01 -27.88 3.79
N LYS A 3 -10.71 -27.65 2.68
CA LYS A 3 -11.09 -28.74 1.78
C LYS A 3 -9.82 -29.15 1.02
N ASN A 4 -9.47 -30.44 1.05
CA ASN A 4 -8.34 -31.06 0.31
C ASN A 4 -6.91 -30.67 0.75
N GLY A 5 -6.72 -30.20 2.00
CA GLY A 5 -5.38 -29.86 2.51
C GLY A 5 -4.85 -28.48 2.06
N THR A 6 -5.59 -27.76 1.23
CA THR A 6 -5.26 -26.39 0.81
C THR A 6 -5.94 -25.35 1.69
N THR A 7 -5.16 -24.39 2.20
CA THR A 7 -5.70 -23.19 2.86
C THR A 7 -5.50 -21.98 1.99
N GLU A 8 -6.58 -21.23 1.77
CA GLU A 8 -6.54 -19.93 1.11
C GLU A 8 -6.36 -18.82 2.15
N LEU A 9 -5.49 -17.85 1.84
CA LEU A 9 -5.24 -16.69 2.67
C LEU A 9 -5.15 -15.45 1.77
N LYS A 10 -5.90 -14.40 2.13
CA LYS A 10 -5.78 -13.10 1.45
C LYS A 10 -4.36 -12.56 1.61
N SER A 11 -3.77 -12.05 0.53
CA SER A 11 -2.38 -11.57 0.53
C SER A 11 -2.11 -10.49 1.58
N ASN A 12 -3.07 -9.59 1.85
CA ASN A 12 -2.91 -8.59 2.91
C ASN A 12 -2.85 -9.23 4.30
N ASN A 13 -3.63 -10.29 4.55
CA ASN A 13 -3.57 -11.02 5.82
C ASN A 13 -2.24 -11.75 5.95
N PHE A 14 -1.73 -12.35 4.87
CA PHE A 14 -0.39 -12.95 4.85
C PHE A 14 0.68 -11.90 5.15
N ARG A 15 0.64 -10.75 4.47
CA ARG A 15 1.53 -9.61 4.68
C ARG A 15 1.56 -9.15 6.14
N ILE A 16 0.40 -9.04 6.78
CA ILE A 16 0.32 -8.64 8.20
C ILE A 16 0.92 -9.74 9.09
N LYS A 17 0.65 -11.01 8.80
CA LYS A 17 1.18 -12.15 9.57
C LYS A 17 2.70 -12.29 9.50
N VAL A 18 3.31 -12.04 8.35
CA VAL A 18 4.79 -12.08 8.19
C VAL A 18 5.47 -10.76 8.58
N GLY A 19 4.69 -9.78 9.05
CA GLY A 19 5.16 -8.43 9.37
C GLY A 19 5.19 -7.53 8.13
N ALA A 20 4.61 -6.33 8.28
CA ALA A 20 4.54 -5.33 7.20
C ALA A 20 5.92 -4.79 6.77
N THR A 21 6.97 -5.03 7.55
CA THR A 21 8.37 -4.75 7.23
C THR A 21 9.04 -5.90 6.49
N GLY A 22 8.64 -7.15 6.77
CA GLY A 22 9.13 -8.36 6.11
C GLY A 22 8.55 -8.52 4.69
N LEU A 23 7.27 -8.23 4.51
CA LEU A 23 6.63 -8.12 3.19
C LEU A 23 6.08 -6.70 3.00
N LYS A 24 6.85 -5.85 2.31
CA LYS A 24 6.59 -4.40 2.23
C LYS A 24 5.23 -4.07 1.58
N SER A 25 4.82 -4.81 0.56
CA SER A 25 3.55 -4.63 -0.16
C SER A 25 2.99 -5.97 -0.65
N THR A 26 1.78 -5.96 -1.19
CA THR A 26 1.19 -7.12 -1.90
C THR A 26 1.51 -7.15 -3.40
N LEU A 27 2.26 -6.15 -3.91
CA LEU A 27 2.67 -6.05 -5.30
C LEU A 27 4.02 -6.75 -5.48
N VAL A 28 3.98 -8.08 -5.50
CA VAL A 28 5.18 -8.94 -5.54
C VAL A 28 5.02 -10.07 -6.55
N LYS A 29 6.15 -10.48 -7.13
CA LYS A 29 6.32 -11.76 -7.82
C LYS A 29 6.90 -12.76 -6.83
N ILE A 30 6.35 -13.97 -6.84
CA ILE A 30 6.77 -15.08 -5.98
C ILE A 30 7.48 -16.09 -6.86
N THR A 31 8.71 -16.45 -6.52
CA THR A 31 9.50 -17.45 -7.26
C THR A 31 10.17 -18.43 -6.30
N PRO A 32 10.11 -19.75 -6.55
CA PRO A 32 10.94 -20.70 -5.81
C PRO A 32 12.43 -20.39 -5.96
N ASN A 33 13.22 -20.62 -4.91
CA ASN A 33 14.67 -20.66 -4.97
C ASN A 33 15.18 -21.94 -4.27
N HIS A 34 16.50 -22.16 -4.25
CA HIS A 34 17.10 -23.36 -3.67
C HIS A 34 16.78 -23.55 -2.17
N ASP A 35 16.67 -22.46 -1.41
CA ASP A 35 16.54 -22.45 0.06
C ASP A 35 15.16 -21.99 0.55
N GLY A 36 14.18 -21.85 -0.36
CA GLY A 36 12.84 -21.35 -0.03
C GLY A 36 12.16 -20.57 -1.14
N ILE A 37 11.50 -19.48 -0.78
CA ILE A 37 10.64 -18.69 -1.66
C ILE A 37 11.12 -17.24 -1.66
N LEU A 38 11.41 -16.70 -2.85
CA LEU A 38 11.75 -15.31 -3.04
C LEU A 38 10.51 -14.48 -3.34
N PHE A 39 10.31 -13.40 -2.58
CA PHE A 39 9.32 -12.37 -2.82
C PHE A 39 10.02 -11.11 -3.32
N ALA A 40 9.80 -10.74 -4.59
CA ALA A 40 10.40 -9.55 -5.20
C ALA A 40 9.33 -8.63 -5.79
N GLY A 41 9.35 -7.35 -5.46
CA GLY A 41 8.28 -6.45 -5.86
C GLY A 41 8.54 -4.97 -5.58
N LYS A 42 7.47 -4.17 -5.66
CA LYS A 42 7.54 -2.71 -5.58
C LYS A 42 6.58 -2.16 -4.53
N GLY A 43 6.89 -0.95 -4.06
CA GLY A 43 6.04 -0.21 -3.12
C GLY A 43 6.19 -0.64 -1.67
N TYR A 44 5.61 0.17 -0.79
CA TYR A 44 5.57 -0.06 0.65
C TYR A 44 4.20 0.40 1.15
N GLY A 45 3.48 -0.49 1.84
CA GLY A 45 2.15 -0.21 2.38
C GLY A 45 1.04 -0.94 1.62
N HIS A 46 -0.19 -0.53 1.89
CA HIS A 46 -1.38 -1.16 1.32
C HIS A 46 -1.78 -0.60 -0.06
N GLY A 47 -1.19 0.53 -0.48
CA GLY A 47 -1.37 1.08 -1.83
C GLY A 47 -2.73 1.72 -2.11
N VAL A 48 -3.44 2.18 -1.07
CA VAL A 48 -4.74 2.85 -1.21
C VAL A 48 -4.63 4.29 -0.72
N GLY A 49 -5.25 5.23 -1.44
CA GLY A 49 -5.22 6.65 -1.10
C GLY A 49 -3.89 7.31 -1.49
N MET A 50 -3.32 8.08 -0.57
CA MET A 50 -2.15 8.90 -0.83
C MET A 50 -0.82 8.16 -0.68
N SER A 51 -0.01 8.20 -1.75
CA SER A 51 1.42 7.84 -1.65
C SER A 51 2.19 8.97 -1.01
N GLN A 52 2.76 8.75 0.18
CA GLN A 52 3.55 9.76 0.89
C GLN A 52 4.75 10.24 0.07
N TRP A 53 5.47 9.32 -0.58
CA TRP A 53 6.58 9.66 -1.46
C TRP A 53 6.12 10.43 -2.70
N GLY A 54 4.96 10.08 -3.26
CA GLY A 54 4.40 10.80 -4.40
C GLY A 54 3.95 12.21 -4.02
N ALA A 55 3.31 12.38 -2.87
CA ALA A 55 2.96 13.68 -2.29
C ALA A 55 4.21 14.56 -2.08
N ASN A 56 5.28 14.00 -1.52
CA ASN A 56 6.55 14.72 -1.36
C ASN A 56 7.15 15.17 -2.71
N MET A 57 7.14 14.30 -3.72
CA MET A 57 7.61 14.66 -5.07
C MET A 57 6.75 15.73 -5.73
N MET A 58 5.43 15.72 -5.51
CA MET A 58 4.52 16.76 -6.00
C MET A 58 4.78 18.10 -5.31
N ALA A 59 5.00 18.10 -3.99
CA ALA A 59 5.37 19.31 -3.24
C ALA A 59 6.71 19.88 -3.72
N GLN A 60 7.71 19.03 -3.98
CA GLN A 60 9.00 19.45 -4.56
C GLN A 60 8.86 20.05 -5.97
N LYS A 61 7.78 19.74 -6.70
CA LYS A 61 7.43 20.34 -7.99
C LYS A 61 6.60 21.63 -7.85
N GLY A 62 6.35 22.10 -6.63
CA GLY A 62 5.63 23.34 -6.35
C GLY A 62 4.11 23.19 -6.24
N LEU A 63 3.56 21.98 -6.23
CA LEU A 63 2.13 21.75 -6.00
C LEU A 63 1.80 21.92 -4.53
N ASP A 64 0.68 22.56 -4.23
CA ASP A 64 0.24 22.76 -2.86
C ASP A 64 -0.49 21.51 -2.30
N TYR A 65 -0.84 21.56 -1.02
CA TYR A 65 -1.52 20.44 -0.37
C TYR A 65 -2.91 20.17 -0.98
N GLN A 66 -3.60 21.18 -1.53
CA GLN A 66 -4.93 21.00 -2.11
C GLN A 66 -4.83 20.24 -3.43
N ASP A 67 -3.85 20.58 -4.27
CA ASP A 67 -3.56 19.88 -5.52
C ASP A 67 -3.17 18.42 -5.26
N ILE A 68 -2.30 18.19 -4.28
CA ILE A 68 -1.86 16.86 -3.87
C ILE A 68 -3.04 16.03 -3.38
N LEU A 69 -3.88 16.57 -2.49
CA LEU A 69 -5.03 15.84 -1.95
C LEU A 69 -6.06 15.54 -3.05
N LYS A 70 -6.35 16.49 -3.94
CA LYS A 70 -7.29 16.29 -5.06
C LYS A 70 -6.78 15.27 -6.08
N HIS A 71 -5.45 15.12 -6.23
CA HIS A 71 -4.87 14.06 -7.06
C HIS A 71 -5.13 12.66 -6.50
N TYR A 72 -4.94 12.46 -5.19
CA TYR A 72 -5.11 11.15 -4.55
C TYR A 72 -6.53 10.81 -4.15
N TYR A 73 -7.35 11.82 -3.88
CA TYR A 73 -8.72 11.67 -3.41
C TYR A 73 -9.64 12.42 -4.37
N GLN A 74 -10.19 11.69 -5.34
CA GLN A 74 -11.07 12.25 -6.35
C GLN A 74 -12.42 12.65 -5.74
N SER A 75 -13.01 13.73 -6.25
CA SER A 75 -14.34 14.21 -5.86
C SER A 75 -14.48 14.58 -4.36
N VAL A 76 -13.37 14.93 -3.68
CA VAL A 76 -13.42 15.41 -2.29
C VAL A 76 -13.49 16.94 -2.21
N LYS A 77 -14.00 17.43 -1.07
CA LYS A 77 -13.94 18.85 -0.70
C LYS A 77 -13.12 19.01 0.57
N ILE A 78 -12.24 20.01 0.57
CA ILE A 78 -11.50 20.41 1.77
C ILE A 78 -12.39 21.42 2.51
N VAL A 79 -12.68 21.14 3.77
CA VAL A 79 -13.52 21.99 4.63
C VAL A 79 -12.76 22.36 5.90
N ALA A 80 -12.93 23.59 6.37
CA ALA A 80 -12.48 23.96 7.70
C ALA A 80 -13.42 23.32 8.73
N LEU A 81 -12.87 22.66 9.74
CA LEU A 81 -13.65 22.21 10.88
C LEU A 81 -13.98 23.45 11.73
N SER A 82 -15.23 23.89 11.72
CA SER A 82 -15.71 24.87 12.68
C SER A 82 -15.91 24.16 14.03
N SER A 83 -15.21 24.62 15.06
CA SER A 83 -15.53 24.28 16.45
C SER A 83 -16.99 24.70 16.71
N GLN A 84 -17.82 23.77 17.18
CA GLN A 84 -19.11 24.11 17.79
C GLN A 84 -18.88 24.73 19.17
#